data_AF-A0A0V7ZVQ1-F1
#
_entry.id   AF-A0A0V7ZVQ1-F1
#
_cell.length_a   1.000
_cell.length_b   1.000
_cell.length_c   1.000
_cell.angle_alpha   90.00
_cell.angle_beta   90.00
_cell.angle_gamma   90.00
#
_symmetry.space_group_name_H-M   'P 1'
#
loop_
_entity.id
_entity.type
_entity.pdbx_description
1 polymer ?
#
loop_
_entity_poly.entity_id
_entity_poly.type
_entity_poly.pdbx_seq_one_letter_code
_entity_poly.pdbx_strand_id
1 'polypeptide(L)'
;MKNIFVSSLLLSLVSIVTLTNNQLAQAEIILFENEEDKQQEYKIKYCHPVTHEIVNEDPAYHPNAYVDGYRQGKRSFRGGKDYKPRTAGGEFGRGFDDGYFGRDFKGQKVTVPNKVSHYTTINCI
;
A
#
# COMPACT_ATOMS: atom_id res chain seq x y z
N MET A 1 -7.49 -2.37 66.74
CA MET A 1 -8.77 -2.16 66.03
C MET A 1 -8.49 -2.12 64.54
N LYS A 2 -9.15 -3.01 63.77
CA LYS A 2 -9.54 -2.94 62.33
C LYS A 2 -8.54 -2.36 61.30
N ASN A 3 -8.36 -2.88 60.09
CA ASN A 3 -8.72 -4.10 59.38
C ASN A 3 -8.23 -3.88 57.92
N ILE A 4 -7.77 -4.97 57.28
CA ILE A 4 -7.93 -5.30 55.85
C ILE A 4 -7.03 -4.55 54.83
N PHE A 5 -6.07 -5.32 54.32
CA PHE A 5 -5.44 -5.16 53.00
C PHE A 5 -6.50 -5.16 51.90
N VAL A 6 -6.50 -4.16 51.02
CA VAL A 6 -7.22 -4.22 49.74
C VAL A 6 -6.21 -4.04 48.62
N SER A 7 -5.79 -5.19 48.08
CA SER A 7 -5.23 -5.31 46.74
C SER A 7 -6.36 -5.01 45.75
N SER A 8 -6.26 -3.91 45.00
CA SER A 8 -7.12 -3.64 43.85
C SER A 8 -6.28 -3.58 42.59
N LEU A 9 -6.14 -4.77 42.01
CA LEU A 9 -5.88 -5.02 40.60
C LEU A 9 -6.98 -4.33 39.77
N LEU A 10 -6.67 -3.23 39.09
CA LEU A 10 -7.55 -2.64 38.09
C LEU A 10 -6.85 -2.66 36.73
N LEU A 11 -7.33 -3.63 35.96
CA LEU A 11 -7.20 -3.91 34.53
C LEU A 11 -6.71 -2.74 33.66
N SER A 12 -5.62 -3.01 32.95
CA SER A 12 -5.22 -2.29 31.75
C SER A 12 -6.36 -2.30 30.73
N LEU A 13 -6.99 -1.15 30.49
CA LEU A 13 -7.80 -0.96 29.30
C LEU A 13 -6.86 -0.77 28.11
N VAL A 14 -6.60 -1.88 27.41
CA VAL A 14 -6.11 -1.82 26.04
C VAL A 14 -7.25 -1.23 25.23
N SER A 15 -7.17 0.07 24.92
CA SER A 15 -8.03 0.66 23.91
C SER A 15 -7.66 0.04 22.57
N ILE A 16 -8.39 -1.01 22.19
CA ILE A 16 -8.42 -1.52 20.84
C ILE A 16 -9.10 -0.41 20.03
N VAL A 17 -8.29 0.49 19.44
CA VAL A 17 -8.78 1.35 18.37
C VAL A 17 -8.96 0.44 17.15
N THR A 18 -10.12 -0.21 17.06
CA THR A 18 -10.56 -0.79 15.80
C THR A 18 -10.81 0.38 14.85
N LEU A 19 -9.96 0.52 13.83
CA LEU A 19 -10.27 1.31 12.64
C LEU A 19 -11.49 0.68 11.97
N THR A 20 -12.69 1.12 12.34
CA THR A 20 -13.86 0.96 11.47
C THR A 20 -13.91 2.22 10.61
N ASN A 21 -13.34 2.13 9.41
CA ASN A 21 -13.56 3.09 8.32
C ASN A 21 -15.03 3.00 7.88
N ASN A 22 -15.95 3.54 8.69
CA ASN A 22 -17.31 3.82 8.26
C ASN A 22 -17.32 5.22 7.66
N GLN A 23 -16.86 5.34 6.41
CA GLN A 23 -17.25 6.48 5.60
C GLN A 23 -18.71 6.28 5.20
N LEU A 24 -19.60 6.86 5.99
CA LEU A 24 -21.03 6.98 5.69
C LEU A 24 -21.16 7.52 4.27
N ALA A 25 -21.91 6.83 3.42
CA ALA A 25 -22.32 7.35 2.12
C ALA A 25 -22.98 8.73 2.33
N GLN A 26 -22.38 9.78 1.76
CA GLN A 26 -22.93 11.13 1.82
C GLN A 26 -23.78 11.35 0.57
N ALA A 27 -25.09 11.44 0.74
CA ALA A 27 -26.00 11.91 -0.30
C ALA A 27 -26.01 13.44 -0.26
N GLU A 28 -25.54 14.09 -1.32
CA GLU A 28 -25.58 15.55 -1.47
C GLU A 28 -26.75 15.93 -2.40
N ILE A 29 -27.65 16.79 -1.91
CA ILE A 29 -28.80 17.31 -2.67
C ILE A 29 -28.41 18.67 -3.24
N ILE A 30 -28.34 18.80 -4.57
CA ILE A 30 -28.07 20.09 -5.24
C ILE A 30 -29.41 20.66 -5.72
N LEU A 31 -29.83 21.78 -5.11
CA LEU A 31 -31.02 22.54 -5.50
C LEU A 31 -30.62 23.62 -6.52
N PHE A 32 -31.18 23.55 -7.73
CA PHE A 32 -31.14 24.65 -8.69
C PHE A 32 -32.52 25.33 -8.69
N GLU A 33 -32.59 26.55 -8.19
CA GLU A 33 -33.77 27.42 -8.32
C GLU A 33 -33.79 28.02 -9.72
N ASN A 34 -34.79 27.67 -10.51
CA ASN A 34 -35.20 28.45 -11.68
C ASN A 34 -36.72 28.63 -11.59
N GLU A 35 -37.17 29.88 -11.60
CA GLU A 35 -38.58 30.24 -11.70
C GLU A 35 -39.09 29.89 -13.12
N GLU A 36 -40.09 28.99 -13.17
CA GLU A 36 -41.16 28.80 -14.17
C GLU A 36 -41.42 27.32 -14.48
N ASP A 37 -42.62 26.86 -14.08
CA ASP A 37 -43.27 25.55 -14.23
C ASP A 37 -42.63 24.53 -15.18
N LYS A 38 -41.73 23.70 -14.64
CA LYS A 38 -41.42 22.36 -15.15
C LYS A 38 -41.27 21.42 -13.97
N GLN A 39 -41.90 20.24 -14.06
CA GLN A 39 -41.67 19.11 -13.13
C GLN A 39 -40.17 19.02 -12.82
N GLN A 40 -39.79 19.41 -11.61
CA GLN A 40 -38.41 19.47 -11.18
C GLN A 40 -37.94 18.03 -11.01
N GLU A 41 -37.27 17.48 -12.02
CA GLU A 41 -36.68 16.14 -11.95
C GLU A 41 -35.48 16.19 -11.01
N TYR A 42 -35.70 15.93 -9.72
CA TYR A 42 -34.63 15.82 -8.73
C TYR A 42 -33.77 14.59 -9.06
N LYS A 43 -32.57 14.80 -9.62
CA LYS A 43 -31.60 13.73 -9.80
C LYS A 43 -30.83 13.52 -8.50
N ILE A 44 -31.26 12.52 -7.73
CA ILE A 44 -30.51 12.04 -6.57
C ILE A 44 -29.23 11.38 -7.08
N LYS A 45 -28.06 11.94 -6.75
CA LYS A 45 -26.77 11.30 -7.02
C LYS A 45 -26.38 10.43 -5.85
N TYR A 46 -26.17 9.15 -6.09
CA TYR A 46 -25.75 8.21 -5.06
C TYR A 46 -24.24 8.04 -5.10
N CYS A 47 -23.56 8.52 -4.05
CA CYS A 47 -22.12 8.42 -3.91
C CYS A 47 -21.73 7.30 -2.94
N HIS A 48 -20.76 6.47 -3.33
CA HIS A 48 -20.26 5.35 -2.54
C HIS A 48 -18.75 5.17 -2.72
N PRO A 49 -18.03 4.72 -1.67
CA PRO A 49 -16.62 4.44 -1.76
C PRO A 49 -16.37 3.16 -2.58
N VAL A 50 -15.37 3.20 -3.45
CA VAL A 50 -14.85 2.08 -4.23
C VAL A 50 -13.38 1.92 -3.91
N THR A 51 -12.99 0.76 -3.38
CA THR A 51 -11.59 0.43 -3.07
C THR A 51 -10.93 -0.27 -4.25
N HIS A 52 -9.76 0.22 -4.64
CA HIS A 52 -8.93 -0.33 -5.70
C HIS A 52 -7.63 -0.89 -5.13
N GLU A 53 -7.06 -1.87 -5.84
CA GLU A 53 -5.73 -2.41 -5.56
C GLU A 53 -4.74 -1.92 -6.61
N ILE A 54 -3.56 -1.50 -6.18
CA ILE A 54 -2.43 -1.23 -7.06
C ILE A 54 -1.21 -2.01 -6.57
N VAL A 55 -0.61 -2.78 -7.47
CA VAL A 55 0.67 -3.44 -7.21
C VAL A 55 1.75 -2.39 -7.29
N ASN A 56 2.55 -2.27 -6.23
CA ASN A 56 3.71 -1.42 -6.21
C ASN A 56 4.79 -2.05 -7.10
N GLU A 57 5.12 -1.38 -8.20
CA GLU A 57 6.09 -1.85 -9.20
C GLU A 57 7.55 -1.63 -8.78
N ASP A 58 7.83 -1.32 -7.51
CA ASP A 58 9.21 -1.20 -7.04
C ASP A 58 9.97 -2.53 -7.28
N PRO A 59 11.10 -2.48 -8.00
CA PRO A 59 11.87 -3.67 -8.39
C PRO A 59 12.35 -4.53 -7.23
N ALA A 60 12.33 -4.03 -6.00
CA ALA A 60 12.72 -4.78 -4.82
C ALA A 60 11.60 -5.68 -4.26
N TYR A 61 10.32 -5.40 -4.54
CA TYR A 61 9.19 -6.07 -3.90
C TYR A 61 8.53 -7.14 -4.75
N HIS A 62 9.27 -8.21 -5.07
CA HIS A 62 8.68 -9.39 -5.70
C HIS A 62 9.50 -10.68 -5.45
N PRO A 63 8.90 -11.88 -5.61
CA PRO A 63 9.56 -13.14 -5.24
C PRO A 63 10.84 -13.45 -6.01
N ASN A 64 11.02 -12.82 -7.18
CA ASN A 64 12.16 -13.01 -8.07
C ASN A 64 13.14 -11.82 -8.07
N ALA A 65 13.07 -10.94 -7.07
CA ALA A 65 13.85 -9.72 -6.99
C ALA A 65 15.36 -9.94 -7.21
N TYR A 66 15.94 -10.99 -6.61
CA TYR A 66 17.37 -11.31 -6.79
C TYR A 66 17.71 -11.64 -8.24
N VAL A 67 16.89 -12.48 -8.88
CA VAL A 67 17.13 -12.94 -10.25
C VAL A 67 17.09 -11.77 -11.23
N ASP A 68 16.11 -10.88 -11.05
CA ASP A 68 15.98 -9.69 -11.90
C ASP A 68 17.12 -8.70 -11.67
N GLY A 69 17.49 -8.46 -10.42
CA GLY A 69 18.68 -7.68 -10.07
C GLY A 69 19.93 -8.23 -10.76
N TYR A 70 20.19 -9.53 -10.63
CA TYR A 70 21.36 -10.20 -11.20
C TYR A 70 21.44 -10.10 -12.73
N ARG A 71 20.31 -10.28 -13.41
CA ARG A 71 20.21 -10.10 -14.86
C ARG A 71 20.48 -8.64 -15.27
N GLN A 72 19.95 -7.67 -14.54
CA GLN A 72 20.19 -6.26 -14.81
C GLN A 72 21.64 -5.83 -14.53
N GLY A 73 22.25 -6.35 -13.47
CA GLY A 73 23.66 -6.15 -13.15
C GLY A 73 24.55 -6.61 -14.29
N LYS A 74 24.37 -7.87 -14.75
CA LYS A 74 25.14 -8.39 -15.91
C LYS A 74 24.97 -7.57 -17.17
N ARG A 75 23.74 -7.13 -17.46
CA ARG A 75 23.45 -6.30 -18.64
C ARG A 75 24.14 -4.95 -18.55
N SER A 76 24.20 -4.36 -17.36
CA SER A 76 24.87 -3.07 -17.13
C SER A 76 26.38 -3.21 -17.32
N PHE A 77 26.98 -4.25 -16.73
CA PHE A 77 28.40 -4.56 -16.92
C PHE A 77 28.76 -4.81 -18.39
N ARG A 78 27.99 -5.68 -19.08
CA ARG A 78 28.19 -5.96 -20.52
C ARG A 78 27.99 -4.74 -21.41
N GLY A 79 27.12 -3.82 -21.00
CA GLY A 79 26.88 -2.56 -21.71
C GLY A 79 27.91 -1.48 -21.42
N GLY A 80 28.95 -1.76 -20.62
CA GLY A 80 30.00 -0.78 -20.27
C GLY A 80 29.47 0.39 -19.43
N LYS A 81 28.34 0.23 -18.74
CA LYS A 81 27.79 1.28 -17.88
C LYS A 81 28.54 1.27 -16.56
N ASP A 82 28.95 2.44 -16.08
CA ASP A 82 29.55 2.57 -14.76
C ASP A 82 28.63 2.04 -13.66
N TYR A 83 29.25 1.53 -12.60
CA TYR A 83 28.54 1.02 -11.45
C TYR A 83 27.80 2.17 -10.77
N LYS A 84 26.49 1.97 -10.60
CA LYS A 84 25.65 2.82 -9.76
C LYS A 84 24.80 1.93 -8.88
N PRO A 85 24.88 2.08 -7.54
CA PRO A 85 24.00 1.34 -6.65
C PRO A 85 22.54 1.67 -6.98
N ARG A 86 21.67 0.67 -6.89
CA ARG A 86 20.25 0.84 -7.19
C ARG A 86 19.53 1.31 -5.95
N THR A 87 18.52 2.17 -6.16
CA THR A 87 17.60 2.60 -5.09
C THR A 87 16.74 1.45 -4.59
N ALA A 88 16.41 0.50 -5.48
CA ALA A 88 15.82 -0.79 -5.14
C ALA A 88 16.84 -1.62 -4.34
N GLY A 89 16.64 -1.67 -3.01
CA GLY A 89 17.50 -2.40 -2.07
C GLY A 89 17.17 -3.89 -1.95
N GLY A 90 17.56 -4.48 -0.81
CA GLY A 90 17.22 -5.87 -0.46
C GLY A 90 17.78 -6.91 -1.43
N GLU A 91 16.93 -7.88 -1.80
CA GLU A 91 17.29 -8.99 -2.68
C GLU A 91 17.65 -8.53 -4.09
N PHE A 92 16.94 -7.52 -4.61
CA PHE A 92 17.23 -6.91 -5.91
C PHE A 92 18.62 -6.28 -5.94
N GLY A 93 18.92 -5.40 -4.98
CA GLY A 93 20.22 -4.74 -4.89
C GLY A 93 21.37 -5.75 -4.78
N ARG A 94 21.23 -6.76 -3.92
CA ARG A 94 22.23 -7.83 -3.81
C ARG A 94 22.43 -8.58 -5.12
N GLY A 95 21.34 -8.92 -5.82
CA GLY A 95 21.40 -9.55 -7.14
C GLY A 95 22.14 -8.66 -8.14
N PHE A 96 21.78 -7.37 -8.20
CA PHE A 96 22.41 -6.40 -9.09
C PHE A 96 23.92 -6.32 -8.88
N ASP A 97 24.38 -6.23 -7.65
CA ASP A 97 25.81 -6.19 -7.32
C ASP A 97 26.51 -7.46 -7.77
N ASP A 98 25.97 -8.64 -7.43
CA ASP A 98 26.54 -9.91 -7.85
C ASP A 98 26.61 -10.02 -9.38
N GLY A 99 25.57 -9.58 -10.09
CA GLY A 99 25.53 -9.59 -11.55
C GLY A 99 26.48 -8.60 -12.20
N TYR A 100 26.61 -7.40 -11.63
CA TYR A 100 27.47 -6.34 -12.16
C TYR A 100 28.95 -6.69 -11.99
N PHE A 101 29.33 -7.21 -10.82
CA PHE A 101 30.71 -7.61 -10.53
C PHE A 101 31.08 -9.01 -11.06
N GLY A 102 30.18 -9.66 -11.80
CA GLY A 102 30.43 -10.98 -12.38
C GLY A 102 30.59 -12.10 -11.35
N ARG A 103 29.99 -11.96 -10.17
CA ARG A 103 30.01 -12.98 -9.12
C ARG A 103 29.06 -14.13 -9.46
N ASP A 104 29.30 -15.26 -8.81
CA ASP A 104 28.43 -16.44 -8.93
C ASP A 104 26.99 -16.11 -8.51
N PHE A 105 26.04 -16.75 -9.18
CA PHE A 105 24.63 -16.65 -8.85
C PHE A 105 24.35 -17.37 -7.52
N LYS A 106 23.92 -16.63 -6.50
CA LYS A 106 23.66 -17.15 -5.14
C LYS A 106 22.19 -17.43 -4.86
N GLY A 107 21.30 -16.98 -5.73
CA GLY A 107 19.85 -17.10 -5.57
C GLY A 107 19.24 -16.13 -4.53
N GLN A 108 17.92 -16.21 -4.44
CA GLN A 108 17.11 -15.49 -3.48
C GLN A 108 17.32 -16.09 -2.08
N LYS A 109 17.60 -15.27 -1.08
CA LYS A 109 17.74 -15.70 0.33
C LYS A 109 16.46 -15.50 1.11
N VAL A 110 15.71 -14.45 0.80
CA VAL A 110 14.46 -14.08 1.46
C VAL A 110 13.38 -13.91 0.40
N THR A 111 12.24 -14.60 0.55
CA THR A 111 11.09 -14.37 -0.31
C THR A 111 10.54 -12.98 -0.04
N VAL A 112 10.57 -12.11 -1.06
CA VAL A 112 9.97 -10.78 -0.97
C VAL A 112 8.57 -10.84 -1.58
N PRO A 113 7.50 -10.55 -0.83
CA PRO A 113 6.15 -10.54 -1.39
C PRO A 113 5.96 -9.31 -2.29
N ASN A 114 5.00 -9.42 -3.21
CA ASN A 114 4.51 -8.24 -3.93
C ASN A 114 3.92 -7.25 -2.92
N LYS A 115 4.29 -5.98 -3.03
CA LYS A 115 3.70 -4.93 -2.20
C LYS A 115 2.42 -4.44 -2.87
N VAL A 116 1.27 -4.72 -2.27
CA VAL A 116 -0.03 -4.21 -2.73
C VAL A 116 -0.39 -2.97 -1.91
N SER A 117 -0.84 -1.92 -2.57
CA SER A 117 -1.40 -0.73 -1.92
C SER A 117 -2.87 -0.61 -2.28
N HIS A 118 -3.67 -0.15 -1.32
CA HIS A 118 -5.10 0.09 -1.52
C HIS A 118 -5.36 1.59 -1.51
N TYR A 119 -6.23 2.05 -2.42
CA TYR A 119 -6.75 3.42 -2.38
C TYR A 119 -8.25 3.40 -2.61
N THR A 120 -8.96 4.36 -2.01
CA THR A 120 -10.41 4.46 -2.11
C THR A 120 -10.77 5.71 -2.90
N THR A 121 -11.62 5.54 -3.91
CA THR A 121 -12.22 6.63 -4.69
C THR A 121 -13.71 6.72 -4.36
N ILE A 122 -14.31 7.90 -4.46
CA ILE A 122 -15.77 8.03 -4.39
C ILE A 122 -16.32 7.94 -5.82
N ASN A 123 -17.27 7.03 -6.03
CA ASN A 123 -18.02 6.94 -7.28
C ASN A 123 -19.45 7.42 -7.05
N CYS A 124 -19.95 8.30 -7.91
CA CYS A 124 -21.30 8.83 -7.84
C CYS A 124 -22.07 8.48 -9.12
N ILE A 125 -23.21 7.81 -8.98
CA ILE A 125 -24.11 7.41 -10.07
C ILE A 125 -25.45 8.16 -10.01
#